data_AF-A0A096AP42-F1
#
_entry.id   AF-A0A096AP42-F1
#
_cell.length_a   1.000
_cell.length_b   1.000
_cell.length_c   1.000
_cell.angle_alpha   90.00
_cell.angle_beta   90.00
_cell.angle_gamma   90.00
#
_symmetry.space_group_name_H-M   'P 1'
#
loop_
_entity.id
_entity.type
_entity.pdbx_description
1 polymer ?
#
loop_
_entity_poly.entity_id
_entity_poly.type
_entity_poly.pdbx_seq_one_letter_code
_entity_poly.pdbx_strand_id
1 'polypeptide(L)' 'MERTQTMYQQLADIDDNISWGAVAKEYFNKSASWFYHKMDGIDGNRKPTEFNLEERIQLKGALCDLADRIRRAADRIETT' A
#
# COMPACT_ATOMS: atom_id res chain seq x y z
N MET A 1 -17.71 -16.13 13.36
CA MET A 1 -17.43 -15.37 12.12
C MET A 1 -16.05 -14.77 12.28
N GLU A 2 -15.07 -15.24 11.52
CA GLU A 2 -13.74 -14.59 11.50
C GLU A 2 -13.93 -13.16 10.99
N ARG A 3 -13.39 -12.18 11.72
CA ARG A 3 -13.28 -10.81 11.21
C ARG A 3 -12.11 -10.81 10.23
N THR A 4 -12.39 -10.91 8.94
CA THR A 4 -11.36 -10.67 7.92
C THR A 4 -10.83 -9.26 8.11
N GLN A 5 -9.54 -9.13 8.43
CA GLN A 5 -8.91 -7.83 8.59
C GLN A 5 -8.82 -7.11 7.26
N THR A 6 -9.14 -5.81 7.24
CA THR A 6 -8.96 -4.98 6.04
C THR A 6 -7.47 -4.90 5.68
N MET A 7 -7.15 -4.52 4.44
CA MET A 7 -5.75 -4.35 4.06
C MET A 7 -5.09 -3.25 4.92
N TYR A 8 -5.84 -2.22 5.28
CA TYR A 8 -5.40 -1.19 6.22
C TYR A 8 -4.93 -1.77 7.57
N GLN A 9 -5.69 -2.71 8.15
CA GLN A 9 -5.31 -3.35 9.41
C GLN A 9 -4.05 -4.23 9.28
N GLN A 10 -3.87 -4.87 8.14
CA GLN A 10 -2.68 -5.70 7.87
C GLN A 10 -1.41 -4.86 7.68
N LEU A 11 -1.55 -3.61 7.24
CA LEU A 11 -0.44 -2.69 6.96
C LEU A 11 -0.31 -1.57 8.00
N ALA A 12 -1.01 -1.70 9.14
CA ALA A 12 -1.07 -0.66 10.17
C ALA A 12 0.30 -0.30 10.75
N ASP A 13 1.27 -1.23 10.77
CA ASP A 13 2.63 -1.00 11.26
C ASP A 13 3.40 0.07 10.46
N ILE A 14 3.04 0.27 9.19
CA ILE A 14 3.75 1.16 8.27
C ILE A 14 2.89 2.32 7.75
N ASP A 15 1.63 2.41 8.19
CA ASP A 15 0.65 3.34 7.63
C ASP A 15 1.10 4.81 7.73
N ASP A 16 1.57 5.23 8.90
CA ASP A 16 2.05 6.59 9.14
C ASP A 16 3.36 6.93 8.42
N ASN A 17 4.04 5.94 7.85
CA ASN A 17 5.34 6.13 7.19
C ASN A 17 5.25 6.10 5.66
N ILE A 18 4.09 5.76 5.10
CA ILE A 18 3.93 5.55 3.66
C ILE A 18 2.87 6.49 3.08
N SER A 19 3.22 7.13 1.95
CA SER A 19 2.22 7.80 1.13
C SER A 19 1.52 6.80 0.21
N TRP A 20 0.35 6.30 0.61
CA TRP A 20 -0.44 5.38 -0.22
C TRP A 20 -0.87 5.99 -1.55
N GLY A 21 -1.09 7.31 -1.60
CA GLY A 21 -1.34 8.02 -2.85
C GLY A 21 -0.17 7.97 -3.84
N ALA A 22 1.07 8.01 -3.34
CA ALA A 22 2.25 7.83 -4.18
C ALA A 22 2.36 6.39 -4.69
N VAL A 23 2.12 5.40 -3.81
CA VAL A 23 2.11 3.98 -4.20
C VAL A 23 1.05 3.71 -5.29
N ALA A 24 -0.15 4.27 -5.13
CA ALA A 24 -1.23 4.14 -6.10
C ALA A 24 -0.83 4.68 -7.48
N LYS A 25 -0.16 5.83 -7.52
CA LYS A 25 0.28 6.45 -8.76
C LYS A 25 1.43 5.68 -9.41
N GLU A 26 2.46 5.36 -8.64
CA GLU A 26 3.72 4.80 -9.15
C GLU A 26 3.56 3.33 -9.58
N TYR A 27 2.92 2.51 -8.75
CA TYR A 27 2.86 1.07 -9.01
C TYR A 27 1.58 0.65 -9.72
N PHE A 28 0.44 1.33 -9.49
CA PHE A 28 -0.86 0.90 -10.02
C PHE A 28 -1.38 1.79 -11.15
N ASN A 29 -0.78 2.97 -11.39
CA ASN A 29 -1.30 4.00 -12.27
C ASN A 29 -2.77 4.35 -11.96
N LYS A 30 -3.09 4.48 -10.66
CA LYS A 30 -4.43 4.80 -10.14
C LYS A 30 -4.39 6.04 -9.25
N SER A 31 -5.58 6.55 -8.91
CA SER A 31 -5.72 7.66 -7.96
C SER A 31 -5.53 7.21 -6.52
N ALA A 32 -5.18 8.15 -5.64
CA ALA A 32 -5.09 7.90 -4.21
C ALA A 32 -6.43 7.40 -3.63
N SER A 33 -7.55 8.03 -4.01
CA SER A 33 -8.88 7.61 -3.54
C SER A 33 -9.22 6.17 -3.91
N TRP A 34 -8.85 5.71 -5.11
CA TRP A 34 -9.03 4.30 -5.49
C TRP A 34 -8.30 3.37 -4.53
N PHE A 35 -7.07 3.73 -4.15
CA PHE A 35 -6.25 2.92 -3.26
C PHE A 35 -6.79 2.91 -1.83
N TYR A 36 -7.17 4.07 -1.27
CA TYR A 36 -7.76 4.14 0.07
C TYR A 36 -9.09 3.36 0.15
N HIS A 37 -9.95 3.44 -0.86
CA HIS A 37 -11.16 2.61 -0.90
C HIS A 37 -10.86 1.10 -0.83
N LYS A 38 -9.84 0.65 -1.57
CA LYS A 38 -9.38 -0.75 -1.55
C LYS A 38 -8.78 -1.15 -0.20
N MET A 39 -8.07 -0.22 0.46
CA MET A 39 -7.50 -0.42 1.79
C MET A 39 -8.58 -0.55 2.87
N ASP A 40 -9.59 0.32 2.82
CA ASP A 40 -10.71 0.39 3.78
C ASP A 40 -11.75 -0.72 3.58
N GLY A 41 -11.77 -1.32 2.38
CA GLY A 41 -12.73 -2.36 2.02
C GLY A 41 -14.06 -1.82 1.47
N ILE A 42 -14.21 -0.49 1.33
CA ILE A 42 -15.45 0.18 0.94
C ILE A 42 -15.14 1.30 -0.07
N ASP A 43 -15.90 1.36 -1.17
CA ASP A 43 -15.75 2.40 -2.19
C ASP A 43 -16.54 3.68 -1.88
N GLY A 44 -16.36 4.70 -2.73
CA GLY A 44 -17.07 5.99 -2.60
C GLY A 44 -18.60 5.89 -2.72
N ASN A 45 -19.14 4.78 -3.21
CA ASN A 45 -20.57 4.47 -3.27
C ASN A 45 -21.03 3.57 -2.11
N ARG A 46 -20.19 3.38 -1.09
CA ARG A 46 -20.41 2.50 0.06
C ARG A 46 -20.58 1.02 -0.30
N LYS A 47 -20.05 0.60 -1.46
CA LYS A 47 -20.04 -0.80 -1.88
C LYS A 47 -18.75 -1.48 -1.40
N PRO A 48 -18.81 -2.77 -1.02
CA PRO A 48 -17.60 -3.53 -0.71
C PRO A 48 -16.63 -3.52 -1.90
N THR A 49 -15.35 -3.33 -1.61
CA THR A 49 -14.27 -3.41 -2.61
C THR A 49 -13.04 -3.98 -1.94
N GLU A 50 -12.22 -4.71 -2.68
CA GLU A 50 -10.99 -5.29 -2.17
C GLU A 50 -9.95 -5.34 -3.27
N PHE A 51 -8.67 -5.38 -2.90
CA PHE A 51 -7.63 -5.73 -3.88
C PHE A 51 -7.87 -7.14 -4.37
N ASN A 52 -7.95 -7.34 -5.68
CA ASN A 52 -8.02 -8.68 -6.26
C ASN A 52 -6.66 -9.41 -6.13
N LEU A 53 -6.56 -10.65 -6.59
CA LEU A 53 -5.31 -11.43 -6.46
C LEU A 53 -4.10 -10.76 -7.14
N GLU A 54 -4.26 -10.28 -8.36
CA GLU A 54 -3.18 -9.61 -9.10
C GLU A 54 -2.77 -8.32 -8.42
N GLU A 55 -3.74 -7.53 -7.96
CA GLU A 55 -3.50 -6.28 -7.24
C GLU A 55 -2.77 -6.52 -5.91
N ARG A 56 -3.08 -7.62 -5.20
CA ARG A 56 -2.35 -8.02 -3.96
C ARG A 56 -0.92 -8.43 -4.25
N ILE A 57 -0.68 -9.17 -5.33
CA ILE A 57 0.68 -9.54 -5.77
C ILE A 57 1.48 -8.27 -6.09
N GLN A 58 0.87 -7.34 -6.82
CA GLN A 58 1.47 -6.07 -7.16
C GLN A 58 1.74 -5.20 -5.93
N LEU A 59 0.82 -5.16 -4.95
CA LEU A 59 1.00 -4.44 -3.69
C LEU A 59 2.18 -5.01 -2.89
N LYS A 60 2.27 -6.34 -2.79
CA LYS A 60 3.41 -7.00 -2.16
C LYS A 60 4.73 -6.62 -2.86
N GLY A 61 4.75 -6.65 -4.19
CA GLY A 61 5.92 -6.22 -4.97
C GLY A 61 6.31 -4.75 -4.73
N ALA A 62 5.32 -3.86 -4.69
CA ALA A 62 5.53 -2.43 -4.42
C ALA A 62 6.13 -2.18 -3.04
N LEU A 63 5.66 -2.90 -2.01
CA LEU A 63 6.21 -2.80 -0.65
C LEU A 63 7.65 -3.33 -0.57
N CYS A 64 7.96 -4.43 -1.27
CA CYS A 64 9.33 -4.93 -1.35
C CYS A 64 10.27 -3.94 -2.07
N ASP A 65 9.87 -3.38 -3.21
CA ASP A 65 10.69 -2.38 -3.91
C ASP A 65 10.92 -1.13 -3.06
N LEU A 66 9.87 -0.64 -2.37
CA LEU A 66 10.00 0.50 -1.47
C LEU A 66 10.98 0.22 -0.32
N ALA A 67 10.92 -0.97 0.29
CA ALA A 67 11.86 -1.37 1.34
C ALA A 67 13.31 -1.36 0.83
N ASP A 68 13.55 -1.89 -0.37
CA ASP A 68 14.89 -1.90 -0.98
C ASP A 68 15.36 -0.48 -1.34
N ARG A 69 14.44 0.41 -1.77
CA ARG A 69 14.75 1.82 -2.01
C ARG A 69 15.14 2.55 -0.74
N ILE A 70 14.42 2.30 0.36
CA ILE A 70 14.76 2.85 1.68
C ILE A 70 16.15 2.37 2.10
N ARG A 71 16.45 1.07 1.95
CA ARG A 71 17.79 0.52 2.23
C ARG A 71 18.87 1.22 1.42
N ARG A 72 18.71 1.29 0.08
CA ARG A 72 19.67 1.97 -0.80
C ARG A 72 19.85 3.45 -0.47
N ALA A 73 18.80 4.13 -0.02
CA ALA A 73 18.88 5.52 0.41
C ALA A 73 19.70 5.65 1.70
N ALA A 74 19.47 4.76 2.68
CA ALA A 74 20.23 4.72 3.92
C ALA A 74 21.73 4.45 3.67
N ASP A 75 22.06 3.51 2.80
CA ASP A 75 23.44 3.14 2.48
C ASP A 75 24.24 4.26 1.76
N ARG A 76 23.55 5.27 1.23
CA ARG A 76 24.18 6.44 0.57
C ARG A 76 24.50 7.58 1.53
N ILE A 77 24.03 7.52 2.76
CA ILE A 77 24.31 8.55 3.76
C ILE A 77 25.79 8.40 4.17
N GLU A 78 26.61 9.39 3.88
CA GLU A 78 28.00 9.42 4.32
C GLU A 78 28.05 9.49 5.86
N THR A 79 28.79 8.56 6.48
CA THR A 79 28.92 8.46 7.94
C THR A 79 30.34 8.75 8.42
N THR A 80 31.16 9.41 7.60
CA THR A 80 32.60 9.66 7.84
C THR A 80 32.94 11.13 7.79
#